data_AF-S7ZU81-F1
#
_entry.id   AF-S7ZU81-F1
#
_cell.length_a   1.000
_cell.length_b   1.000
_cell.length_c   1.000
_cell.angle_alpha   90.00
_cell.angle_beta   90.00
_cell.angle_gamma   90.00
#
_symmetry.space_group_name_H-M   'P 1'
#
loop_
_entity.id
_entity.type
_entity.pdbx_description
1 polymer ?
#
loop_
_entity_poly.entity_id
_entity_poly.type
_entity_poly.pdbx_seq_one_letter_code
_entity_poly.pdbx_strand_id
1 'polypeptide(L)'
;MDFLPIIHQTPEFLQKTGYRNPEDPKNGPFQYAYKTPLTCWDWLAQNPPVLDRFDTYMEGHKADCAHWTSWFPVQHLLLDDVVADDRTLLVDIAGGRGHDLMEFKQRFPDARGALVLEDLPAVIDDIQSLDSEIKRIKHDFFQPQPVKGQFPFTLPLCGNAS
;
A
#
# COMPACT_ATOMS: atom_id res chain seq x y z
N MET A 1 -1.13 -5.30 -13.65
CA MET A 1 -0.05 -6.31 -13.77
C MET A 1 -0.63 -7.57 -14.37
N ASP A 2 -0.08 -8.03 -15.49
CA ASP A 2 -0.54 -9.29 -16.09
C ASP A 2 0.14 -10.43 -15.33
N PHE A 3 -0.55 -11.09 -14.39
CA PHE A 3 0.08 -12.13 -13.55
C PHE A 3 0.36 -13.44 -14.30
N LEU A 4 -0.35 -13.67 -15.41
CA LEU A 4 -0.32 -14.94 -16.15
C LEU A 4 1.10 -15.36 -16.61
N PRO A 5 1.95 -14.49 -17.18
CA PRO A 5 3.31 -14.85 -17.56
C PRO A 5 4.17 -15.29 -16.37
N ILE A 6 3.98 -14.68 -15.20
CA ILE A 6 4.70 -15.01 -13.97
C ILE A 6 4.28 -16.41 -13.51
N ILE A 7 2.97 -16.64 -13.39
CA ILE A 7 2.40 -17.94 -12.97
C ILE A 7 2.87 -19.05 -13.91
N HIS A 8 2.84 -18.81 -15.22
CA HIS A 8 3.22 -19.80 -16.22
C HIS A 8 4.72 -20.14 -16.19
N GLN A 9 5.59 -19.17 -15.92
CA GLN A 9 7.04 -19.37 -15.92
C GLN A 9 7.62 -19.76 -14.54
N THR A 10 6.87 -19.57 -13.47
CA THR A 10 7.29 -19.91 -12.09
C THR A 10 7.76 -21.37 -11.95
N PRO A 11 7.06 -22.39 -12.49
CA PRO A 11 7.52 -23.78 -12.39
C PRO A 11 8.91 -24.00 -13.00
N GLU A 12 9.19 -23.41 -14.16
CA GLU A 12 10.50 -23.51 -14.82
C GLU A 12 11.59 -22.79 -14.02
N PHE A 13 11.29 -21.60 -13.50
CA PHE A 13 12.19 -20.85 -12.62
C PHE A 13 12.56 -21.65 -11.36
N LEU A 14 11.57 -22.25 -10.68
CA LEU A 14 11.80 -23.07 -9.50
C LEU A 14 12.63 -24.31 -9.84
N GLN A 15 12.39 -24.95 -10.98
CA GLN A 15 13.21 -26.08 -11.42
C GLN A 15 14.68 -25.67 -11.63
N LYS A 16 14.93 -24.52 -12.28
CA LYS A 16 16.29 -24.01 -12.54
C LYS A 16 17.05 -23.61 -11.28
N THR A 17 16.33 -23.17 -10.25
CA THR A 17 16.92 -22.73 -8.97
C THR A 17 17.01 -23.86 -7.94
N GLY A 18 16.64 -25.10 -8.31
CA GLY A 18 16.62 -26.24 -7.40
C GLY A 18 15.55 -26.11 -6.32
N TYR A 19 14.42 -25.48 -6.65
CA TYR A 19 13.28 -25.22 -5.77
C TYR A 19 13.63 -24.41 -4.53
N ARG A 20 14.66 -23.57 -4.62
CA ARG A 20 15.02 -22.64 -3.55
C ARG A 20 14.09 -21.43 -3.59
N ASN A 21 13.72 -20.96 -2.41
CA ASN A 21 12.96 -19.72 -2.30
C ASN A 21 13.85 -18.55 -2.76
N PRO A 22 13.33 -17.63 -3.58
CA PRO A 22 14.05 -16.43 -3.95
C PRO A 22 14.22 -15.53 -2.71
N GLU A 23 15.46 -15.14 -2.41
CA GLU A 23 15.80 -14.26 -1.27
C GLU A 23 16.06 -12.81 -1.71
N ASP A 24 16.21 -12.58 -3.01
CA ASP A 24 16.50 -11.26 -3.59
C ASP A 24 15.27 -10.74 -4.36
N PRO A 25 14.73 -9.55 -4.02
CA PRO A 25 13.62 -8.93 -4.75
C PRO A 25 13.93 -8.60 -6.22
N LYS A 26 15.19 -8.68 -6.65
CA LYS A 26 15.65 -8.54 -8.04
C LYS A 26 15.94 -9.88 -8.73
N ASN A 27 15.72 -11.00 -8.05
CA ASN A 27 15.96 -12.33 -8.61
C ASN A 27 14.89 -13.34 -8.20
N GLY A 28 13.69 -13.17 -8.76
CA GLY A 28 12.55 -14.06 -8.56
C GLY A 28 11.80 -14.40 -9.85
N PRO A 29 10.65 -15.08 -9.73
CA PRO A 29 9.81 -15.46 -10.87
C PRO A 29 9.37 -14.27 -11.73
N PHE A 30 9.20 -13.09 -11.14
CA PHE A 30 8.87 -11.87 -11.88
C PHE A 30 9.98 -11.48 -12.86
N GLN A 31 11.23 -11.39 -12.38
CA GLN A 31 12.39 -11.03 -13.22
C GLN A 31 12.65 -12.08 -14.28
N TYR A 32 12.44 -13.35 -13.93
CA TYR A 32 12.53 -14.44 -14.89
C TYR A 32 11.48 -14.30 -16.01
N ALA A 33 10.22 -14.05 -15.65
CA ALA A 33 9.12 -13.97 -16.61
C ALA A 33 9.20 -12.74 -17.53
N TYR A 34 9.54 -11.58 -16.96
CA TYR A 34 9.61 -10.30 -17.68
C TYR A 34 11.01 -9.96 -18.21
N LYS A 35 12.00 -10.84 -17.96
CA LYS A 35 13.40 -10.68 -18.40
C LYS A 35 13.96 -9.31 -18.02
N THR A 36 13.75 -8.91 -16.78
CA THR A 36 14.15 -7.59 -16.26
C THR A 36 15.03 -7.73 -15.03
N PRO A 37 16.07 -6.89 -14.85
CA PRO A 37 16.85 -6.85 -13.60
C PRO A 37 16.20 -5.96 -12.53
N LEU A 38 15.06 -5.33 -12.83
CA LEU A 38 14.37 -4.40 -11.96
C LEU A 38 13.58 -5.12 -10.87
N THR A 39 13.31 -4.42 -9.77
CA THR A 39 12.26 -4.86 -8.84
C THR A 39 10.89 -4.79 -9.53
N CYS A 40 9.89 -5.48 -8.98
CA CYS A 40 8.51 -5.40 -9.46
C CYS A 40 8.02 -3.95 -9.56
N TRP A 41 8.25 -3.16 -8.50
CA TRP A 41 7.80 -1.78 -8.40
C TRP A 41 8.52 -0.84 -9.36
N ASP A 42 9.84 -0.97 -9.50
CA ASP A 42 10.61 -0.18 -10.47
C ASP A 42 10.16 -0.46 -11.92
N TRP A 43 9.81 -1.71 -12.22
CA TRP A 43 9.29 -2.09 -13.52
C TRP A 43 7.88 -1.55 -13.76
N LEU A 44 6.99 -1.61 -12.76
CA LEU A 44 5.64 -1.04 -12.84
C LEU A 44 5.69 0.49 -13.03
N ALA A 45 6.59 1.18 -12.32
CA ALA A 45 6.79 2.62 -12.48
C ALA A 45 7.22 3.02 -13.91
N GLN A 46 7.94 2.14 -14.61
CA GLN A 46 8.32 2.33 -16.02
C GLN A 46 7.23 1.89 -17.01
N ASN A 47 6.15 1.26 -16.55
CA ASN A 47 5.05 0.76 -17.37
C ASN A 47 3.69 1.27 -16.84
N PRO A 48 3.39 2.59 -16.95
CA PRO A 48 2.19 3.19 -16.34
C PRO A 48 0.86 2.50 -16.69
N PRO A 49 0.60 2.06 -17.95
CA PRO A 49 -0.63 1.32 -18.26
C PRO A 49 -0.76 -0.04 -17.56
N VAL A 50 0.36 -0.62 -17.11
CA VAL A 50 0.36 -1.89 -16.37
C VAL A 50 0.18 -1.65 -14.87
N LEU A 51 0.73 -0.53 -14.37
CA LEU A 51 0.52 -0.03 -13.01
C LEU A 51 -0.95 0.33 -12.78
N ASP A 52 -1.58 1.12 -13.66
CA ASP A 52 -3.00 1.47 -13.53
C ASP A 52 -3.93 0.23 -13.49
N ARG A 53 -3.67 -0.77 -14.35
CA ARG A 53 -4.40 -2.05 -14.32
C ARG A 53 -4.13 -2.84 -13.02
N PHE A 54 -2.93 -2.72 -12.44
CA PHE A 54 -2.61 -3.34 -11.15
C PHE A 54 -3.38 -2.65 -10.02
N ASP A 55 -3.30 -1.33 -9.95
CA ASP A 55 -3.97 -0.55 -8.90
C ASP A 55 -5.48 -0.75 -8.95
N THR A 56 -6.08 -0.71 -10.13
CA THR A 56 -7.51 -0.98 -10.33
C THR A 56 -7.92 -2.39 -9.89
N TYR A 57 -7.09 -3.39 -10.14
CA TYR A 57 -7.33 -4.75 -9.66
C TYR A 57 -7.25 -4.83 -8.13
N MET A 58 -6.24 -4.21 -7.53
CA MET A 58 -6.05 -4.18 -6.07
C MET A 58 -7.21 -3.48 -5.37
N GLU A 59 -7.75 -2.41 -5.96
CA GLU A 59 -8.95 -1.73 -5.47
C GLU A 59 -10.17 -2.63 -5.47
N GLY A 60 -10.43 -3.32 -6.58
CA GLY A 60 -11.55 -4.25 -6.67
C GLY A 60 -11.44 -5.38 -5.63
N HIS A 61 -10.23 -5.93 -5.46
CA HIS A 61 -9.99 -6.98 -4.47
C HIS A 61 -10.22 -6.49 -3.03
N LYS A 62 -9.83 -5.25 -2.71
CA LYS A 62 -10.08 -4.64 -1.40
C LYS A 62 -11.57 -4.40 -1.16
N ALA A 63 -12.32 -3.97 -2.17
CA ALA A 63 -13.76 -3.73 -2.05
C ALA A 63 -14.57 -5.00 -1.69
N ASP A 64 -14.06 -6.17 -2.08
CA ASP A 64 -14.65 -7.47 -1.72
C ASP A 64 -14.31 -7.92 -0.27
N CYS A 65 -13.36 -7.25 0.39
CA CYS A 65 -12.95 -7.55 1.75
C CYS A 65 -13.64 -6.63 2.76
N ALA A 66 -13.99 -7.17 3.94
CA ALA A 66 -14.48 -6.32 5.03
C ALA A 66 -13.37 -5.33 5.45
N HIS A 67 -13.67 -4.03 5.35
CA HIS A 67 -12.72 -2.97 5.75
C HIS A 67 -12.24 -3.18 7.19
N TRP A 68 -10.96 -2.89 7.43
CA TRP A 68 -10.28 -3.22 8.70
C TRP A 68 -10.96 -2.62 9.94
N THR A 69 -11.60 -1.45 9.78
CA THR A 69 -12.34 -0.79 10.87
C THR A 69 -13.61 -1.54 11.32
N SER A 70 -14.02 -2.58 10.59
CA SER A 70 -15.15 -3.44 11.00
C SER A 70 -14.79 -4.39 12.14
N TRP A 71 -13.52 -4.79 12.24
CA TRP A 71 -13.04 -5.72 13.27
C TRP A 71 -12.02 -5.09 14.21
N PHE A 72 -11.33 -4.03 13.79
CA PHE A 72 -10.42 -3.28 14.65
C PHE A 72 -11.19 -2.27 15.51
N PRO A 73 -10.97 -2.22 16.84
CA PRO A 73 -11.72 -1.33 17.74
C PRO A 73 -11.21 0.12 17.66
N VAL A 74 -11.47 0.78 16.53
CA VAL A 74 -11.03 2.15 16.21
C VAL A 74 -11.45 3.16 17.27
N GLN A 75 -12.71 3.14 17.69
CA GLN A 75 -13.24 4.12 18.65
C GLN A 75 -12.39 4.16 19.92
N HIS A 76 -12.21 2.99 20.53
CA HIS A 76 -11.51 2.85 21.80
C HIS A 76 -10.01 3.09 21.68
N LEU A 77 -9.36 2.59 20.62
CA LEU A 77 -7.90 2.65 20.52
C LEU A 77 -7.38 3.92 19.84
N LEU A 78 -8.17 4.53 18.96
CA LEU A 78 -7.72 5.64 18.12
C LEU A 78 -8.45 6.95 18.39
N LEU A 79 -9.69 6.94 18.89
CA LEU A 79 -10.52 8.15 18.95
C LEU A 79 -10.76 8.67 20.38
N ASP A 80 -10.96 7.78 21.37
CA ASP A 80 -11.36 8.18 22.73
C ASP A 80 -10.30 9.03 23.46
N ASP A 81 -9.00 8.81 23.19
CA ASP A 81 -7.86 9.51 23.82
C ASP A 81 -7.19 10.57 22.92
N VAL A 82 -7.90 11.08 21.91
CA VAL A 82 -7.35 12.14 21.03
C VAL A 82 -7.51 13.51 21.65
N VAL A 83 -6.45 13.98 22.30
CA VAL A 83 -6.46 15.24 23.08
C VAL A 83 -6.14 16.49 22.24
N ALA A 84 -5.61 16.36 21.02
CA ALA A 84 -5.21 17.53 20.22
C ALA A 84 -5.49 17.35 18.72
N ASP A 85 -5.93 18.45 18.07
CA ASP A 85 -6.24 18.50 16.64
C ASP A 85 -4.97 18.54 15.75
N ASP A 86 -3.81 18.90 16.31
CA ASP A 86 -2.55 19.11 15.59
C ASP A 86 -1.68 17.84 15.42
N ARG A 87 -2.19 16.66 15.81
CA ARG A 87 -1.46 15.38 15.72
C ARG A 87 -1.95 14.56 14.52
N THR A 88 -1.01 13.87 13.87
CA THR A 88 -1.36 12.83 12.90
C THR A 88 -2.09 11.71 13.60
N LEU A 89 -3.30 11.42 13.13
CA LEU A 89 -4.13 10.33 13.65
C LEU A 89 -3.73 9.00 13.02
N LEU A 90 -3.57 8.98 11.69
CA LEU A 90 -3.37 7.77 10.92
C LEU A 90 -2.43 8.05 9.74
N VAL A 91 -1.45 7.16 9.57
CA VAL A 91 -0.61 7.11 8.37
C VAL A 91 -0.89 5.79 7.65
N ASP A 92 -1.39 5.89 6.42
CA ASP A 92 -1.60 4.76 5.51
C ASP A 92 -0.36 4.62 4.63
N ILE A 93 0.46 3.59 4.89
CA ILE A 93 1.78 3.41 4.29
C ILE A 93 1.68 2.43 3.13
N ALA A 94 2.18 2.88 1.98
CA ALA A 94 1.95 2.25 0.69
C ALA A 94 0.44 2.08 0.43
N GLY A 95 -0.37 3.10 0.74
CA GLY A 95 -1.85 3.05 0.79
C GLY A 95 -2.56 3.02 -0.57
N GLY A 96 -1.83 3.07 -1.68
CA GLY A 96 -2.37 3.16 -3.03
C GLY A 96 -3.08 4.49 -3.26
N ARG A 97 -4.31 4.45 -3.80
CA ARG A 97 -5.11 5.65 -4.08
C ARG A 97 -5.88 6.21 -2.87
N GLY A 98 -5.66 5.65 -1.67
CA GLY A 98 -6.18 6.20 -0.41
C GLY A 98 -7.63 5.80 -0.05
N HIS A 99 -8.15 4.71 -0.60
CA HIS A 99 -9.51 4.23 -0.33
C HIS A 99 -9.77 3.91 1.15
N ASP A 100 -8.79 3.31 1.82
CA ASP A 100 -8.93 2.96 3.25
C ASP A 100 -9.08 4.22 4.12
N LEU A 101 -8.38 5.31 3.79
CA LEU A 101 -8.54 6.60 4.46
C LEU A 101 -9.88 7.27 4.16
N MET A 102 -10.36 7.16 2.92
CA MET A 102 -11.69 7.67 2.54
C MET A 102 -12.80 6.94 3.29
N GLU A 103 -12.74 5.62 3.36
CA GLU A 103 -13.71 4.80 4.09
C GLU A 103 -13.61 5.03 5.60
N PHE A 104 -12.40 5.14 6.16
CA PHE A 104 -12.19 5.54 7.55
C PHE A 104 -12.89 6.85 7.87
N LYS A 105 -12.68 7.88 7.04
CA LYS A 105 -13.29 9.21 7.23
C LYS A 105 -14.82 9.17 7.14
N GLN A 106 -15.38 8.38 6.22
CA GLN A 106 -16.83 8.21 6.10
C GLN A 106 -17.44 7.53 7.34
N ARG A 107 -16.73 6.55 7.91
CA ARG A 107 -17.19 5.81 9.10
C ARG A 107 -17.01 6.61 10.40
N PHE A 108 -15.98 7.44 10.47
CA PHE A 108 -15.64 8.26 11.65
C PHE A 108 -15.50 9.74 11.28
N PRO A 109 -16.60 10.42 10.90
CA PRO A 109 -16.54 11.81 10.45
C PRO A 109 -16.10 12.79 11.56
N ASP A 110 -16.29 12.41 12.82
CA ASP A 110 -15.90 13.21 13.99
C ASP A 110 -14.46 12.94 14.45
N ALA A 111 -13.71 12.07 13.74
CA ALA A 111 -12.33 11.77 14.08
C ALA A 111 -11.45 13.02 13.97
N ARG A 112 -10.67 13.28 15.01
CA ARG A 112 -9.77 14.44 15.10
C ARG A 112 -8.34 14.06 14.77
N GLY A 113 -7.62 14.97 14.13
CA GLY A 113 -6.23 14.79 13.73
C GLY A 113 -6.03 14.51 12.25
N ALA A 114 -4.79 14.63 11.79
CA ALA A 114 -4.47 14.54 10.37
C ALA A 114 -4.44 13.09 9.86
N LEU A 115 -5.07 12.84 8.71
CA LEU A 115 -4.92 11.60 7.94
C LEU A 115 -3.82 11.80 6.89
N VAL A 116 -2.89 10.87 6.81
CA VAL A 116 -1.75 10.94 5.91
C VAL A 116 -1.70 9.69 5.03
N LEU A 117 -1.62 9.89 3.72
CA LEU A 117 -1.37 8.86 2.73
C LEU A 117 0.09 8.91 2.29
N GLU A 118 0.80 7.79 2.41
CA GLU A 118 2.17 7.61 1.96
C GLU A 118 2.24 6.56 0.86
N ASP A 119 2.83 6.92 -0.29
CA ASP A 119 3.12 5.98 -1.36
C ASP A 119 4.26 6.50 -2.25
N LEU A 120 4.71 5.67 -3.18
CA LEU A 120 5.70 6.04 -4.18
C LEU A 120 5.24 7.25 -5.00
N PRO A 121 6.18 8.10 -5.48
CA PRO A 121 5.85 9.28 -6.28
C PRO A 121 4.86 9.02 -7.42
N ALA A 122 5.06 7.92 -8.16
CA ALA A 122 4.23 7.55 -9.30
C ALA A 122 2.76 7.29 -8.91
N VAL A 123 2.53 6.68 -7.74
CA VAL A 123 1.18 6.40 -7.25
C VAL A 123 0.52 7.68 -6.77
N ILE A 124 1.21 8.49 -5.96
CA ILE A 124 0.68 9.76 -5.44
C ILE A 124 0.31 10.72 -6.57
N ASP A 125 1.12 10.78 -7.64
CA ASP A 125 0.89 11.63 -8.80
C ASP A 125 -0.28 11.14 -9.68
N ASP A 126 -0.64 9.86 -9.62
CA ASP A 126 -1.78 9.28 -10.36
C ASP A 126 -3.14 9.58 -9.71
N ILE A 127 -3.17 9.98 -8.43
CA ILE A 127 -4.41 10.20 -7.67
C ILE A 127 -5.22 11.40 -8.22
N GLN A 128 -6.27 11.09 -8.98
CA GLN A 128 -7.18 12.07 -9.57
C GLN A 128 -8.14 12.70 -8.55
N SER A 129 -8.65 11.89 -7.62
CA SER A 129 -9.64 12.31 -6.63
C SER A 129 -9.34 11.68 -5.29
N LEU A 130 -9.03 12.51 -4.31
CA LEU A 130 -8.91 12.16 -2.90
C LEU A 130 -9.19 13.43 -2.10
N ASP A 131 -9.88 13.29 -0.98
CA ASP A 131 -10.26 14.40 -0.12
C ASP A 131 -9.04 15.30 0.23
N SER A 132 -9.20 16.61 0.09
CA SER A 132 -8.14 17.59 0.32
C SER A 132 -7.64 17.65 1.76
N GLU A 133 -8.43 17.16 2.72
CA GLU A 133 -8.03 17.06 4.13
C GLU A 133 -7.07 15.89 4.37
N ILE A 134 -6.95 14.94 3.43
CA ILE A 134 -5.97 13.86 3.50
C ILE A 134 -4.64 14.36 2.93
N LYS A 135 -3.61 14.39 3.77
CA LYS A 135 -2.26 14.81 3.39
C LYS A 135 -1.57 13.72 2.58
N ARG A 136 -1.16 14.04 1.36
CA ARG A 136 -0.41 13.12 0.49
C ARG A 136 1.09 13.32 0.64
N ILE A 137 1.84 12.26 0.88
CA ILE A 137 3.29 12.29 1.02
C ILE A 137 3.90 11.25 0.07
N LYS A 138 4.84 11.72 -0.76
CA LYS A 138 5.65 10.85 -1.60
C LYS A 138 6.74 10.22 -0.72
N HIS A 139 6.58 8.95 -0.38
CA HIS A 139 7.50 8.27 0.52
C HIS A 139 7.75 6.83 0.06
N ASP A 140 9.03 6.48 -0.02
CA ASP A 140 9.48 5.10 -0.08
C ASP A 140 9.61 4.58 1.35
N PHE A 141 8.78 3.60 1.72
CA PHE A 141 8.72 3.04 3.07
C PHE A 141 10.01 2.33 3.51
N PHE A 142 10.94 2.05 2.59
CA PHE A 142 12.28 1.58 2.94
C PHE A 142 13.19 2.69 3.48
N GLN A 143 12.80 3.95 3.34
CA GLN A 143 13.49 5.11 3.90
C GLN A 143 12.96 5.44 5.30
N PRO A 144 13.69 6.21 6.11
CA PRO A 144 13.19 6.65 7.41
C PRO A 144 11.85 7.40 7.30
N GLN A 145 10.92 7.07 8.19
CA GLN A 145 9.56 7.62 8.24
C GLN A 145 9.57 9.17 8.35
N PRO A 146 9.05 9.92 7.35
CA PRO A 146 9.08 11.37 7.30
C PRO A 146 8.14 12.04 8.32
N VAL A 147 7.02 11.40 8.65
CA VAL A 147 6.09 11.89 9.67
C VAL A 147 6.69 11.56 11.04
N LYS A 148 7.04 12.60 11.81
CA LYS A 148 7.62 12.46 13.14
C LYS A 148 6.58 12.77 14.20
N GLY A 149 6.38 11.85 15.14
CA GLY A 149 5.43 12.00 16.25
C GLY A 149 4.98 10.65 16.78
N GLN A 150 4.29 10.64 17.92
CA GLN A 150 3.50 9.49 18.34
C GLN A 150 2.16 9.56 17.60
N PHE A 151 2.08 8.91 16.44
CA PHE A 151 0.79 8.61 15.82
C PHE A 151 0.38 7.21 16.27
N PRO A 152 -0.88 7.02 16.70
CA PRO A 152 -1.31 5.80 17.36
C PRO A 152 -1.32 4.57 16.45
N PHE A 153 -1.30 4.75 15.11
CA PHE A 153 -1.47 3.64 14.19
C PHE A 153 -0.88 3.87 12.79
N THR A 154 -0.28 2.81 12.24
CA THR A 154 0.15 2.71 10.84
C THR A 154 -0.59 1.55 10.19
N LEU A 155 -1.19 1.78 9.03
CA LEU A 155 -1.76 0.71 8.20
C LEU A 155 -0.74 0.29 7.15
N PRO A 156 -0.11 -0.89 7.27
CA PRO A 156 0.60 -1.47 6.14
C PRO A 156 -0.40 -2.16 5.21
N LEU A 157 -0.25 -1.94 3.90
CA LEU A 157 -1.01 -2.65 2.87
C LEU A 157 -0.69 -4.17 2.83
N CYS A 158 0.37 -4.61 3.51
CA CYS A 158 0.64 -6.02 3.82
C CYS A 158 0.09 -6.37 5.21
N GLY A 159 -0.96 -7.19 5.24
CA GLY A 159 -1.43 -7.83 6.46
C GLY A 159 -0.30 -8.58 7.20
N ASN A 160 -0.31 -8.47 8.52
CA ASN A 160 0.47 -9.22 9.51
C ASN A 160 1.80 -9.82 9.02
N ALA A 161 2.89 -9.08 9.18
CA ALA A 161 4.18 -9.68 9.46
C ALA A 161 4.27 -9.92 10.98
N SER A 162 3.76 -11.08 11.41
CA SER A 162 4.05 -11.69 12.71
C SER A 162 4.34 -13.16 12.52
#